data_AF-A0A062UZ40-F1
#
_entry.id   AF-A0A062UZ40-F1
#
_cell.length_a   1.000
_cell.length_b   1.000
_cell.length_c   1.000
_cell.angle_alpha   90.00
_cell.angle_beta   90.00
_cell.angle_gamma   90.00
#
_symmetry.space_group_name_H-M   'P 1'
#
loop_
_entity.id
_entity.type
_entity.pdbx_description
1 polymer ?
#
loop_
_entity_poly.entity_id
_entity_poly.type
_entity_poly.pdbx_seq_one_letter_code
_entity_poly.pdbx_strand_id
1 'polypeptide(L)'
;MGSGDETDIQYAARAAIKWLKTQKPDAVKDLSRSIQALSLWNENTSDLIEILLSKRKNAFWDTDRPIPDTARAYSALAGCGIIHPETINWILKQQKNDNWNNNEIDTSYALIALGDAGIKNEQGCEWLYRNYGEKWEYAGTTSLIITALIKQNHSRYREFIKDRAGWLISKRQSGGWAYTATSNLVIQALILAGEEDINPSIQWLLDKQEGGNWGDIISTSLSLISLKMYLSKK
;
A
#
# COMPACT_ATOMS: atom_id res chain seq x y z
N MET A 1 -13.08 -25.15 2.28
CA MET A 1 -13.14 -23.70 1.98
C MET A 1 -12.40 -23.49 0.66
N GLY A 2 -12.97 -23.59 -0.54
CA GLY A 2 -14.35 -23.60 -1.02
C GLY A 2 -14.33 -22.72 -2.27
N SER A 3 -14.52 -23.28 -3.46
CA SER A 3 -14.43 -22.60 -4.76
C SER A 3 -15.35 -21.38 -4.95
N GLY A 4 -16.26 -21.13 -4.00
CA GLY A 4 -17.15 -19.97 -3.96
C GLY A 4 -16.42 -18.66 -3.70
N ASP A 5 -15.55 -18.59 -2.69
CA ASP A 5 -14.86 -17.34 -2.30
C ASP A 5 -14.01 -16.78 -3.44
N GLU A 6 -13.33 -17.65 -4.20
CA GLU A 6 -12.51 -17.21 -5.33
C GLU A 6 -13.37 -16.68 -6.47
N THR A 7 -14.53 -17.30 -6.72
CA THR A 7 -15.47 -16.85 -7.74
C THR A 7 -16.04 -15.47 -7.39
N ASP A 8 -16.40 -15.25 -6.13
CA ASP A 8 -16.94 -13.97 -5.65
C ASP A 8 -15.89 -12.86 -5.72
N ILE A 9 -14.63 -13.16 -5.34
CA ILE A 9 -13.52 -12.22 -5.47
C ILE A 9 -13.28 -11.85 -6.94
N GLN A 10 -13.29 -12.82 -7.84
CA GLN A 10 -13.11 -12.58 -9.28
C GLN A 10 -14.24 -11.73 -9.85
N TYR A 11 -15.48 -11.95 -9.44
CA TYR A 11 -16.63 -11.14 -9.84
C TYR A 11 -16.49 -9.69 -9.35
N ALA A 12 -16.23 -9.51 -8.05
CA ALA A 12 -16.05 -8.19 -7.45
C ALA A 12 -14.88 -7.43 -8.10
N ALA A 13 -13.76 -8.10 -8.35
CA ALA A 13 -12.60 -7.50 -9.00
C ALA A 13 -12.91 -7.04 -10.43
N ARG A 14 -13.61 -7.84 -11.24
CA ARG A 14 -14.01 -7.45 -12.61
C ARG A 14 -14.90 -6.21 -12.62
N ALA A 15 -15.87 -6.14 -11.71
CA ALA A 15 -16.75 -4.97 -11.59
C ALA A 15 -15.94 -3.70 -11.25
N ALA A 16 -15.01 -3.81 -10.30
CA ALA A 16 -14.15 -2.71 -9.87
C ALA A 16 -13.12 -2.29 -10.91
N ILE A 17 -12.52 -3.22 -11.65
CA ILE A 17 -11.62 -2.90 -12.76
C ILE A 17 -12.39 -2.12 -13.84
N LYS A 18 -13.60 -2.57 -14.19
CA LYS A 18 -14.45 -1.86 -15.16
C LYS A 18 -14.75 -0.44 -14.68
N TRP A 19 -15.14 -0.28 -13.42
CA TRP A 19 -15.40 1.04 -12.83
C TRP A 19 -14.15 1.92 -12.78
N LEU A 20 -12.99 1.36 -12.42
CA LEU A 20 -11.73 2.11 -12.29
C LEU A 20 -11.25 2.63 -13.65
N LYS A 21 -11.43 1.84 -14.72
CA LYS A 21 -11.09 2.24 -16.10
C LYS A 21 -11.95 3.37 -16.65
N THR A 22 -13.12 3.65 -16.07
CA THR A 22 -13.92 4.83 -16.46
C THR A 22 -13.51 6.10 -15.72
N GLN A 23 -12.66 5.98 -14.70
CA GLN A 23 -12.18 7.13 -13.93
C GLN A 23 -11.06 7.86 -14.67
N LYS A 24 -10.88 9.14 -14.33
CA LYS A 24 -9.83 10.00 -14.87
C LYS A 24 -8.98 10.56 -13.71
N PRO A 25 -8.17 9.72 -13.03
CA PRO A 25 -7.35 10.17 -11.92
C PRO A 25 -6.33 11.21 -12.41
N ASP A 26 -6.16 12.29 -11.65
CA ASP A 26 -5.19 13.35 -11.95
C ASP A 26 -4.12 13.50 -10.86
N ALA A 27 -4.48 13.22 -9.60
CA ALA A 27 -3.55 13.28 -8.48
C ALA A 27 -2.55 12.11 -8.54
N VAL A 28 -1.29 12.38 -8.17
CA VAL A 28 -0.20 11.38 -8.19
C VAL A 28 -0.55 10.14 -7.37
N LYS A 29 -1.16 10.32 -6.19
CA LYS A 29 -1.62 9.21 -5.35
C LYS A 29 -2.68 8.33 -6.03
N ASP A 30 -3.61 8.92 -6.77
CA ASP A 30 -4.72 8.21 -7.41
C ASP A 30 -4.21 7.43 -8.63
N LEU A 31 -3.35 8.09 -9.44
CA LEU A 31 -2.64 7.46 -10.55
C LEU A 31 -1.80 6.27 -10.07
N SER A 32 -0.95 6.48 -9.07
CA SER A 32 -0.05 5.44 -8.56
C SER A 32 -0.81 4.23 -8.03
N ARG A 33 -1.90 4.44 -7.29
CA ARG A 33 -2.73 3.34 -6.78
C ARG A 33 -3.49 2.63 -7.88
N SER A 34 -3.99 3.36 -8.88
CA SER A 34 -4.68 2.77 -10.02
C SER A 34 -3.73 1.90 -10.84
N ILE A 35 -2.51 2.37 -11.12
CA ILE A 35 -1.46 1.61 -11.82
C ILE A 35 -1.11 0.34 -11.04
N GLN A 36 -0.85 0.46 -9.74
CA GLN A 36 -0.52 -0.69 -8.90
C GLN A 36 -1.66 -1.73 -8.88
N ALA A 37 -2.91 -1.28 -8.74
CA ALA A 37 -4.06 -2.17 -8.73
C ALA A 37 -4.23 -2.87 -10.08
N LEU A 38 -4.27 -2.13 -11.18
CA LEU A 38 -4.52 -2.68 -12.51
C LEU A 38 -3.40 -3.63 -12.96
N SER A 39 -2.14 -3.28 -12.72
CA SER A 39 -0.99 -4.14 -13.08
C SER A 39 -1.03 -5.49 -12.37
N LEU A 40 -1.40 -5.53 -11.09
CA LEU A 40 -1.57 -6.77 -10.32
C LEU A 40 -2.66 -7.70 -10.89
N TRP A 41 -3.63 -7.14 -11.62
CA TRP A 41 -4.67 -7.89 -12.32
C TRP A 41 -4.37 -8.10 -13.81
N ASN A 42 -3.13 -7.84 -14.26
CA ASN A 42 -2.69 -7.93 -15.65
C ASN A 42 -3.48 -7.04 -16.62
N GLU A 43 -3.99 -5.91 -16.12
CA GLU A 43 -4.70 -4.92 -16.93
C GLU A 43 -3.73 -3.88 -17.52
N ASN A 44 -4.10 -3.30 -18.65
CA ASN A 44 -3.30 -2.26 -19.30
C ASN A 44 -3.26 -0.97 -18.43
N THR A 45 -2.06 -0.46 -18.18
CA THR A 45 -1.79 0.75 -17.38
C THR A 45 -1.05 1.85 -18.14
N SER A 46 -0.79 1.68 -19.45
CA SER A 46 0.10 2.55 -20.23
C SER A 46 -0.33 4.03 -20.18
N ASP A 47 -1.61 4.32 -20.39
CA ASP A 47 -2.12 5.70 -20.39
C ASP A 47 -1.94 6.36 -19.02
N LEU A 48 -2.19 5.62 -17.93
CA LEU A 48 -2.01 6.13 -16.56
C LEU A 48 -0.53 6.37 -16.24
N ILE A 49 0.35 5.48 -16.71
CA ILE A 49 1.80 5.63 -16.57
C ILE A 49 2.29 6.87 -17.32
N GLU A 50 1.79 7.11 -18.54
CA GLU A 50 2.13 8.29 -19.32
C GLU A 50 1.71 9.58 -18.60
N ILE A 51 0.48 9.63 -18.08
CA ILE A 51 -0.01 10.76 -17.28
C ILE A 51 0.86 10.95 -16.05
N LEU A 52 1.16 9.87 -15.31
CA LEU A 52 2.02 9.94 -14.13
C LEU A 52 3.41 10.49 -14.47
N LEU A 53 4.05 9.99 -15.52
CA LEU A 53 5.38 10.42 -15.95
C LEU A 53 5.39 11.87 -16.46
N SER A 54 4.33 12.33 -17.13
CA SER A 54 4.22 13.73 -17.59
C SER A 54 4.18 14.74 -16.44
N LYS A 55 3.74 14.33 -15.24
CA LYS A 55 3.70 15.15 -14.02
C LYS A 55 5.02 15.17 -13.26
N ARG A 56 5.99 14.35 -13.67
CA ARG A 56 7.29 14.22 -13.00
C ARG A 56 8.18 15.44 -13.31
N LYS A 57 8.80 16.02 -12.27
CA LYS A 57 9.81 17.08 -12.40
C LYS A 57 11.18 16.53 -12.06
N ASN A 58 11.99 16.26 -13.09
CA ASN A 58 13.29 15.58 -12.95
C ASN A 58 13.15 14.23 -12.24
N ALA A 59 13.60 14.15 -10.98
CA ALA A 59 13.66 12.93 -10.20
C ALA A 59 12.43 12.70 -9.29
N PHE A 60 11.49 13.64 -9.17
CA PHE A 60 10.41 13.55 -8.19
C PHE A 60 9.09 14.14 -8.70
N TRP A 61 8.03 13.96 -7.93
CA TRP A 61 6.73 14.57 -8.17
C TRP A 61 6.53 15.74 -7.21
N ASP A 62 6.41 16.94 -7.77
CA ASP A 62 6.29 18.19 -7.02
C ASP A 62 4.82 18.41 -6.63
N THR A 63 4.44 17.86 -5.47
CA THR A 63 3.10 17.96 -4.88
C THR A 63 3.16 18.64 -3.51
N ASP A 64 2.01 18.83 -2.88
CA ASP A 64 1.91 19.25 -1.48
C ASP A 64 2.51 18.21 -0.51
N ARG A 65 2.65 16.95 -0.96
CA ARG A 65 3.25 15.84 -0.21
C ARG A 65 4.32 15.11 -1.03
N PRO A 66 5.46 15.75 -1.30
CA PRO A 66 6.41 15.27 -2.31
C PRO A 66 7.08 13.94 -1.96
N ILE A 67 7.38 13.67 -0.67
CA ILE A 67 7.96 12.40 -0.22
C ILE A 67 7.02 11.22 -0.49
N PRO A 68 5.82 11.15 0.11
CA PRO A 68 4.96 9.98 -0.05
C PRO A 68 4.43 9.83 -1.47
N ASP A 69 4.20 10.93 -2.21
CA ASP A 69 3.73 10.83 -3.60
C ASP A 69 4.83 10.35 -4.54
N THR A 70 6.07 10.82 -4.36
CA THR A 70 7.22 10.31 -5.13
C THR A 70 7.48 8.83 -4.80
N ALA A 71 7.38 8.44 -3.53
CA ALA A 71 7.52 7.05 -3.10
C ALA A 71 6.43 6.14 -3.70
N ARG A 72 5.17 6.57 -3.70
CA ARG A 72 4.05 5.83 -4.33
C ARG A 72 4.23 5.71 -5.83
N ALA A 73 4.59 6.80 -6.51
CA ALA A 73 4.83 6.81 -7.94
C ALA A 73 5.96 5.85 -8.30
N TYR A 74 7.08 5.89 -7.56
CA TYR A 74 8.17 4.95 -7.75
C TYR A 74 7.71 3.50 -7.57
N SER A 75 7.04 3.18 -6.46
CA SER A 75 6.61 1.81 -6.15
C SER A 75 5.65 1.26 -7.21
N ALA A 76 4.74 2.10 -7.72
CA ALA A 76 3.83 1.72 -8.80
C ALA A 76 4.57 1.44 -10.11
N LEU A 77 5.50 2.31 -10.50
CA LEU A 77 6.31 2.14 -11.71
C LEU A 77 7.24 0.92 -11.61
N ALA A 78 7.90 0.72 -10.47
CA ALA A 78 8.77 -0.42 -10.22
C ALA A 78 7.99 -1.74 -10.26
N GLY A 79 6.75 -1.77 -9.75
CA GLY A 79 5.84 -2.92 -9.88
C GLY A 79 5.50 -3.27 -11.33
N CYS A 80 5.57 -2.31 -12.25
CA CYS A 80 5.43 -2.51 -13.69
C CYS A 80 6.78 -2.75 -14.41
N GLY A 81 7.89 -2.92 -13.67
CA GLY A 81 9.23 -3.09 -14.24
C GLY A 81 9.88 -1.81 -14.76
N ILE A 82 9.30 -0.64 -14.50
CA ILE A 82 9.84 0.66 -14.90
C ILE A 82 10.67 1.23 -13.74
N ILE A 83 11.99 1.12 -13.87
CA ILE A 83 12.94 1.53 -12.83
C ILE A 83 13.52 2.91 -13.15
N HIS A 84 13.38 3.84 -12.20
CA HIS A 84 13.97 5.19 -12.26
C HIS A 84 14.96 5.39 -11.10
N PRO A 85 16.24 5.01 -11.26
CA PRO A 85 17.25 5.11 -10.20
C PRO A 85 17.39 6.52 -9.62
N GLU A 86 17.26 7.55 -10.45
CA GLU A 86 17.32 8.95 -10.06
C GLU A 86 16.23 9.32 -9.04
N THR A 87 15.04 8.72 -9.11
CA THR A 87 13.97 8.94 -8.12
C THR A 87 14.33 8.38 -6.75
N ILE A 88 14.88 7.18 -6.72
CA ILE A 88 15.36 6.58 -5.47
C ILE A 88 16.51 7.38 -4.86
N ASN A 89 17.45 7.82 -5.70
CA ASN A 89 18.53 8.69 -5.25
C ASN A 89 17.99 10.01 -4.68
N TRP A 90 16.91 10.55 -5.25
CA TRP A 90 16.24 11.72 -4.69
C TRP A 90 15.62 11.41 -3.31
N ILE A 91 14.91 10.28 -3.15
CA ILE A 91 14.34 9.86 -1.86
C ILE A 91 15.44 9.74 -0.80
N LEU A 92 16.55 9.06 -1.11
CA LEU A 92 17.69 8.92 -0.20
C LEU A 92 18.27 10.26 0.24
N LYS A 93 18.42 11.22 -0.69
CA LYS A 93 18.92 12.57 -0.38
C LYS A 93 17.99 13.39 0.52
N GLN A 94 16.70 13.03 0.62
CA GLN A 94 15.78 13.71 1.52
C GLN A 94 15.86 13.20 2.96
N GLN A 95 16.53 12.07 3.22
CA GLN A 95 16.67 11.55 4.58
C GLN A 95 17.51 12.50 5.43
N LYS A 96 17.01 12.85 6.63
CA LYS A 96 17.69 13.68 7.62
C LYS A 96 17.45 13.08 9.00
N ASN A 97 18.50 12.98 9.81
CA ASN A 97 18.42 12.39 11.16
C ASN A 97 17.71 11.03 11.16
N ASP A 98 18.12 10.17 10.22
CA ASP A 98 17.59 8.82 10.00
C ASP A 98 16.13 8.73 9.52
N ASN A 99 15.42 9.84 9.26
CA ASN A 99 14.01 9.83 8.88
C ASN A 99 13.68 10.77 7.71
N TRP A 100 12.41 10.79 7.30
CA TRP A 100 11.87 11.76 6.36
C TRP A 100 10.86 12.67 7.08
N ASN A 101 11.15 13.98 7.08
CA ASN A 101 10.30 15.04 7.64
C ASN A 101 9.91 14.90 9.13
N ASN A 102 10.64 14.09 9.90
CA ASN A 102 10.28 13.70 11.27
C ASN A 102 8.85 13.17 11.36
N ASN A 103 8.42 12.43 10.33
CA ASN A 103 7.05 11.97 10.16
C ASN A 103 7.03 10.49 9.82
N GLU A 104 6.21 9.75 10.56
CA GLU A 104 6.08 8.30 10.48
C GLU A 104 5.46 7.81 9.16
N ILE A 105 4.55 8.59 8.57
CA ILE A 105 3.92 8.26 7.29
C ILE A 105 4.90 8.47 6.15
N ASP A 106 5.56 9.63 6.09
CA ASP A 106 6.55 9.95 5.06
C ASP A 106 7.74 8.98 5.12
N THR A 107 8.22 8.67 6.33
CA THR A 107 9.30 7.70 6.55
C THR A 107 8.89 6.29 6.12
N SER A 108 7.67 5.84 6.47
CA SER A 108 7.18 4.53 6.04
C SER A 108 7.08 4.42 4.52
N TYR A 109 6.54 5.44 3.84
CA TYR A 109 6.46 5.42 2.38
C TYR A 109 7.84 5.43 1.71
N ALA A 110 8.78 6.25 2.19
CA ALA A 110 10.14 6.26 1.69
C ALA A 110 10.80 4.87 1.82
N LEU A 111 10.69 4.24 3.00
CA LEU A 111 11.22 2.91 3.25
C LEU A 111 10.55 1.81 2.41
N ILE A 112 9.24 1.92 2.15
CA ILE A 112 8.54 1.01 1.23
C ILE A 112 9.14 1.13 -0.17
N ALA A 113 9.29 2.35 -0.70
CA ALA A 113 9.85 2.56 -2.04
C ALA A 113 11.31 2.10 -2.14
N LEU A 114 12.12 2.34 -1.11
CA LEU A 114 13.49 1.80 -1.04
C LEU A 114 13.48 0.27 -1.01
N GLY A 115 12.54 -0.34 -0.29
CA GLY A 115 12.39 -1.80 -0.23
C GLY A 115 11.99 -2.39 -1.58
N ASP A 116 11.08 -1.72 -2.30
CA ASP A 116 10.70 -2.08 -3.66
C ASP A 116 11.85 -1.93 -4.66
N ALA A 117 12.81 -1.04 -4.39
CA ALA A 117 14.06 -0.91 -5.13
C ALA A 117 15.15 -1.92 -4.72
N GLY A 118 14.90 -2.76 -3.72
CA GLY A 118 15.90 -3.68 -3.15
C GLY A 118 16.98 -2.99 -2.29
N ILE A 119 16.75 -1.75 -1.87
CA ILE A 119 17.70 -0.96 -1.07
C ILE A 119 17.32 -1.03 0.41
N LYS A 120 18.27 -1.49 1.21
CA LYS A 120 18.14 -1.56 2.67
C LYS A 120 18.47 -0.21 3.30
N ASN A 121 17.64 0.24 4.24
CA ASN A 121 17.87 1.44 5.04
C ASN A 121 17.54 1.12 6.51
N GLU A 122 18.54 0.56 7.19
CA GLU A 122 18.43 0.12 8.58
C GLU A 122 18.19 1.30 9.54
N GLN A 123 18.82 2.44 9.28
CA GLN A 123 18.67 3.66 10.08
C GLN A 123 17.21 4.14 10.14
N GLY A 124 16.53 4.21 8.99
CA GLY A 124 15.11 4.58 8.95
C GLY A 124 14.18 3.55 9.60
N CYS A 125 14.51 2.27 9.47
CA CYS A 125 13.74 1.22 10.14
C CYS A 125 13.89 1.28 11.67
N GLU A 126 15.11 1.50 12.17
CA GLU A 126 15.38 1.72 13.59
C GLU A 126 14.69 2.99 14.10
N TRP A 127 14.63 4.05 13.30
CA TRP A 127 13.89 5.25 13.66
C TRP A 127 12.39 4.96 13.84
N LEU A 128 11.76 4.23 12.92
CA LEU A 128 10.35 3.81 13.08
C LEU A 128 10.16 2.94 14.33
N TYR A 129 11.04 1.95 14.52
CA TYR A 129 10.95 1.00 15.63
C TYR A 129 11.07 1.68 17.00
N ARG A 130 12.09 2.54 17.19
CA ARG A 130 12.38 3.16 18.50
C ARG A 130 11.40 4.27 18.88
N ASN A 131 10.79 4.94 17.90
CA ASN A 131 9.89 6.05 18.15
C ASN A 131 8.41 5.63 18.14
N TYR A 132 8.11 4.38 17.83
CA TYR A 132 6.74 3.88 17.88
C TYR A 132 6.18 3.95 19.31
N GLY A 133 4.99 4.52 19.46
CA GLY A 133 4.28 4.65 20.73
C GLY A 133 2.84 5.13 20.52
N GLU A 134 2.13 5.44 21.61
CA GLU A 134 0.69 5.76 21.62
C GLU A 134 0.27 6.81 20.58
N LYS A 135 1.12 7.82 20.32
CA LYS A 135 0.85 8.87 19.32
C LYS A 135 0.74 8.34 17.90
N TRP A 136 1.32 7.18 17.60
CA TRP A 136 1.32 6.54 16.28
C TRP A 136 0.40 5.31 16.21
N GLU A 137 -0.28 4.96 17.30
CA GLU A 137 -1.20 3.82 17.39
C GLU A 137 -2.54 4.08 16.68
N TYR A 138 -2.45 4.32 15.37
CA TYR A 138 -3.58 4.31 14.44
C TYR A 138 -3.43 3.12 13.51
N ALA A 139 -4.56 2.50 13.13
CA ALA A 139 -4.55 1.30 12.30
C ALA A 139 -3.83 1.51 10.95
N GLY A 140 -4.10 2.64 10.27
CA GLY A 140 -3.45 2.97 9.01
C GLY A 140 -1.94 3.20 9.15
N THR A 141 -1.52 3.99 10.15
CA THR A 141 -0.11 4.27 10.44
C THR A 141 0.67 3.00 10.79
N THR A 142 0.13 2.20 11.70
CA THR A 142 0.74 0.93 12.13
C THR A 142 0.90 -0.03 10.96
N SER A 143 -0.09 -0.10 10.08
CA SER A 143 -0.04 -0.95 8.87
C SER A 143 1.06 -0.53 7.90
N LEU A 144 1.26 0.78 7.70
CA LEU A 144 2.33 1.30 6.85
C LEU A 144 3.72 0.99 7.44
N ILE A 145 3.87 1.14 8.76
CA ILE A 145 5.12 0.81 9.45
C ILE A 145 5.44 -0.69 9.33
N ILE A 146 4.46 -1.57 9.60
CA ILE A 146 4.62 -3.03 9.41
C ILE A 146 5.05 -3.33 7.97
N THR A 147 4.38 -2.75 6.98
CA THR A 147 4.70 -2.96 5.56
C THR A 147 6.12 -2.51 5.23
N ALA A 148 6.54 -1.34 5.73
CA ALA A 148 7.89 -0.83 5.55
C ALA A 148 8.94 -1.77 6.16
N LEU A 149 8.75 -2.19 7.41
CA LEU A 149 9.68 -3.07 8.12
C LEU A 149 9.76 -4.47 7.50
N ILE A 150 8.65 -5.02 6.99
CA ILE A 150 8.66 -6.31 6.27
C ILE A 150 9.50 -6.21 5.00
N LYS A 151 9.27 -5.18 4.16
CA LYS A 151 10.02 -4.98 2.91
C LYS A 151 11.51 -4.72 3.16
N GLN A 152 11.82 -4.06 4.27
CA GLN A 152 13.18 -3.73 4.65
C GLN A 152 13.91 -4.89 5.33
N ASN A 153 13.39 -5.45 6.41
CA ASN A 153 14.06 -6.55 7.11
C ASN A 153 13.09 -7.32 8.02
N HIS A 154 12.26 -8.19 7.42
CA HIS A 154 11.26 -8.97 8.17
C HIS A 154 11.87 -9.76 9.34
N SER A 155 13.02 -10.43 9.15
CA SER A 155 13.59 -11.26 10.22
C SER A 155 14.01 -10.46 11.44
N ARG A 156 14.62 -9.28 11.26
CA ARG A 156 15.06 -8.41 12.35
C ARG A 156 13.90 -7.86 13.17
N TYR A 157 12.81 -7.46 12.52
CA TYR A 157 11.68 -6.79 13.18
C TYR A 157 10.51 -7.73 13.46
N ARG A 158 10.71 -9.05 13.35
CA ARG A 158 9.65 -10.06 13.43
C ARG A 158 8.78 -9.92 14.69
N GLU A 159 9.40 -9.74 15.85
CA GLU A 159 8.66 -9.66 17.12
C GLU A 159 7.75 -8.43 17.16
N PHE A 160 8.28 -7.27 16.76
CA PHE A 160 7.49 -6.04 16.64
C PHE A 160 6.36 -6.20 15.62
N ILE A 161 6.64 -6.77 14.44
CA ILE A 161 5.64 -7.00 13.39
C ILE A 161 4.51 -7.89 13.93
N LYS A 162 4.84 -9.00 14.60
CA LYS A 162 3.86 -9.93 15.17
C LYS A 162 3.01 -9.28 16.25
N ASP A 163 3.63 -8.57 17.18
CA ASP A 163 2.94 -7.86 18.26
C ASP A 163 1.97 -6.80 17.71
N ARG A 164 2.43 -5.98 16.76
CA ARG A 164 1.60 -4.93 16.15
C ARG A 164 0.53 -5.48 15.21
N ALA A 165 0.75 -6.60 14.54
CA ALA A 165 -0.27 -7.32 13.79
C ALA A 165 -1.39 -7.83 14.73
N GLY A 166 -1.03 -8.40 15.88
CA GLY A 166 -1.98 -8.78 16.92
C GLY A 166 -2.80 -7.61 17.45
N TRP A 167 -2.16 -6.46 17.67
CA TRP A 167 -2.86 -5.22 18.03
C TRP A 167 -3.86 -4.79 16.95
N LEU A 168 -3.49 -4.83 15.66
CA LEU A 168 -4.39 -4.50 14.55
C LEU A 168 -5.64 -5.39 14.54
N ILE A 169 -5.47 -6.70 14.73
CA ILE A 169 -6.57 -7.66 14.81
C ILE A 169 -7.49 -7.33 16.00
N SER A 170 -6.92 -6.97 17.16
CA SER A 170 -7.70 -6.59 18.35
C SER A 170 -8.56 -5.34 18.14
N LYS A 171 -8.23 -4.49 17.16
CA LYS A 171 -8.97 -3.26 16.81
C LYS A 171 -9.99 -3.45 15.70
N ARG A 172 -10.13 -4.67 15.15
CA ARG A 172 -11.08 -4.98 14.08
C ARG A 172 -12.52 -4.82 14.57
N GLN A 173 -13.37 -4.17 13.76
CA GLN A 173 -14.77 -3.89 14.00
C GLN A 173 -15.63 -4.55 12.91
N SER A 174 -16.36 -5.61 13.28
CA SER A 174 -17.25 -6.34 12.36
C SER A 174 -16.59 -6.74 11.03
N GLY A 175 -15.31 -7.15 11.08
CA GLY A 175 -14.52 -7.56 9.91
C GLY A 175 -13.64 -6.45 9.32
N GLY A 176 -13.95 -5.18 9.52
CA GLY A 176 -13.18 -4.03 9.01
C GLY A 176 -12.56 -3.15 10.07
N TRP A 177 -12.07 -1.98 9.66
CA TRP A 177 -11.66 -0.86 10.51
C TRP A 177 -12.45 0.38 10.09
N ALA A 178 -12.23 1.51 10.78
CA ALA A 178 -13.06 2.72 10.67
C ALA A 178 -13.40 3.18 9.24
N TYR A 179 -12.48 3.01 8.28
CA TYR A 179 -12.67 3.42 6.89
C TYR A 179 -12.17 2.34 5.92
N THR A 180 -12.80 2.19 4.75
CA THR A 180 -12.43 1.19 3.73
C THR A 180 -10.97 1.28 3.31
N ALA A 181 -10.44 2.49 3.07
CA ALA A 181 -9.03 2.68 2.76
C ALA A 181 -8.11 2.21 3.91
N THR A 182 -8.50 2.46 5.16
CA THR A 182 -7.74 2.00 6.34
C THR A 182 -7.80 0.48 6.45
N SER A 183 -8.99 -0.11 6.32
CA SER A 183 -9.17 -1.57 6.33
C SER A 183 -8.27 -2.26 5.31
N ASN A 184 -8.18 -1.72 4.10
CA ASN A 184 -7.31 -2.29 3.08
C ASN A 184 -5.82 -2.22 3.42
N LEU A 185 -5.33 -1.10 3.97
CA LEU A 185 -3.94 -1.02 4.44
C LEU A 185 -3.66 -2.07 5.51
N VAL A 186 -4.61 -2.27 6.44
CA VAL A 186 -4.49 -3.29 7.48
C VAL A 186 -4.49 -4.70 6.89
N ILE A 187 -5.45 -5.03 6.02
CA ILE A 187 -5.51 -6.33 5.36
C ILE A 187 -4.20 -6.65 4.64
N GLN A 188 -3.67 -5.71 3.88
CA GLN A 188 -2.39 -5.87 3.16
C GLN A 188 -1.23 -6.12 4.12
N ALA A 189 -1.12 -5.33 5.20
CA ALA A 189 -0.08 -5.49 6.20
C ALA A 189 -0.16 -6.84 6.92
N LEU A 190 -1.37 -7.29 7.28
CA LEU A 190 -1.58 -8.58 7.95
C LEU A 190 -1.29 -9.77 7.01
N ILE A 191 -1.66 -9.69 5.73
CA ILE A 191 -1.28 -10.71 4.74
C ILE A 191 0.24 -10.81 4.63
N LEU A 192 0.94 -9.67 4.54
CA LEU A 192 2.41 -9.64 4.49
C LEU A 192 3.06 -10.18 5.76
N ALA A 193 2.44 -9.94 6.93
CA ALA A 193 2.89 -10.45 8.21
C ALA A 193 2.65 -11.98 8.37
N GLY A 194 1.92 -12.59 7.43
CA GLY A 194 1.62 -14.02 7.45
C GLY A 194 0.42 -14.39 8.33
N GLU A 195 -0.41 -13.42 8.73
CA GLU A 195 -1.57 -13.67 9.57
C GLU A 195 -2.62 -14.53 8.86
N GLU A 196 -3.21 -15.49 9.59
CA GLU A 196 -4.18 -16.45 9.04
C GLU A 196 -5.63 -15.98 9.15
N ASP A 197 -5.97 -15.20 10.18
CA ASP A 197 -7.33 -14.71 10.45
C ASP A 197 -7.72 -13.49 9.58
N ILE A 198 -7.65 -13.66 8.26
CA ILE A 198 -7.92 -12.60 7.27
C ILE A 198 -9.28 -12.79 6.58
N ASN A 199 -9.80 -14.01 6.55
CA ASN A 199 -11.05 -14.33 5.85
C ASN A 199 -12.24 -13.44 6.27
N PRO A 200 -12.46 -13.13 7.57
CA PRO A 200 -13.55 -12.22 7.95
C PRO A 200 -13.41 -10.82 7.35
N SER A 201 -12.17 -10.34 7.18
CA SER A 201 -11.89 -9.03 6.59
C SER A 201 -12.03 -9.02 5.08
N ILE A 202 -11.75 -10.14 4.41
CA ILE A 202 -12.02 -10.30 2.97
C ILE A 202 -13.51 -10.35 2.72
N GLN A 203 -14.27 -11.12 3.50
CA GLN A 203 -15.72 -11.15 3.37
C GLN A 203 -16.33 -9.76 3.60
N TRP A 204 -15.92 -9.08 4.67
CA TRP A 204 -16.34 -7.71 4.93
C TRP A 204 -16.03 -6.76 3.75
N LEU A 205 -14.87 -6.93 3.12
CA LEU A 205 -14.49 -6.12 1.96
C LEU A 205 -15.41 -6.38 0.77
N LEU A 206 -15.76 -7.63 0.49
CA LEU A 206 -16.71 -7.99 -0.58
C LEU A 206 -18.10 -7.41 -0.30
N ASP A 207 -18.58 -7.54 0.93
CA ASP A 207 -19.90 -7.02 1.36
C ASP A 207 -19.99 -5.49 1.29
N LYS A 208 -18.85 -4.79 1.33
CA LYS A 208 -18.76 -3.33 1.22
C LYS A 208 -18.72 -2.83 -0.22
N GLN A 209 -18.69 -3.70 -1.22
CA GLN A 209 -18.73 -3.27 -2.61
C GLN A 209 -20.13 -2.78 -2.96
N GLU A 210 -20.23 -1.56 -3.47
CA GLU A 210 -21.49 -0.97 -3.93
C GLU A 210 -21.29 -0.37 -5.32
N GLY A 211 -22.24 -0.62 -6.24
CA GLY A 211 -22.13 -0.14 -7.62
C GLY A 211 -20.83 -0.57 -8.33
N GLY A 212 -20.27 -1.72 -7.94
CA GLY A 212 -19.02 -2.25 -8.47
C GLY A 212 -17.76 -1.55 -7.98
N ASN A 213 -17.79 -0.74 -6.92
CA ASN A 213 -16.61 -0.05 -6.39
C ASN A 213 -16.69 0.09 -4.85
N TRP A 214 -15.70 0.77 -4.25
CA TRP A 214 -15.62 0.98 -2.80
C TRP A 214 -15.65 2.46 -2.39
N GLY A 215 -16.38 3.28 -3.15
CA GLY A 215 -16.66 4.69 -2.89
C GLY A 215 -15.79 5.67 -3.67
N ASP A 216 -14.48 5.44 -3.70
CA ASP A 216 -13.52 6.32 -4.38
C ASP A 216 -12.39 5.54 -5.06
N ILE A 217 -11.55 6.23 -5.85
CA ILE A 217 -10.43 5.63 -6.60
C ILE A 217 -9.45 4.94 -5.64
N ILE A 218 -9.05 5.59 -4.56
CA ILE A 218 -8.07 5.06 -3.61
C ILE A 218 -8.60 3.81 -2.92
N SER A 219 -9.81 3.88 -2.36
CA SER A 219 -10.46 2.75 -1.70
C SER A 219 -10.65 1.59 -2.67
N THR A 220 -11.06 1.85 -3.91
CA THR A 220 -11.26 0.82 -4.94
C THR A 220 -9.96 0.17 -5.39
N SER A 221 -8.93 0.96 -5.67
CA SER A 221 -7.60 0.45 -6.01
C SER A 221 -7.00 -0.36 -4.87
N LEU A 222 -7.10 0.12 -3.63
CA LEU A 222 -6.63 -0.60 -2.45
C LEU A 222 -7.38 -1.92 -2.24
N SER A 223 -8.69 -1.96 -2.46
CA SER A 223 -9.48 -3.19 -2.42
C SER A 223 -9.02 -4.21 -3.46
N LEU A 224 -8.80 -3.78 -4.71
CA LEU A 224 -8.25 -4.64 -5.76
C LEU A 224 -6.88 -5.22 -5.39
N ILE A 225 -6.00 -4.41 -4.78
CA ILE A 225 -4.69 -4.86 -4.30
C ILE A 225 -4.86 -5.92 -3.20
N SER A 226 -5.67 -5.64 -2.17
CA SER A 226 -5.92 -6.56 -1.05
C SER A 226 -6.47 -7.90 -1.52
N LEU A 227 -7.45 -7.88 -2.43
CA LEU A 227 -8.06 -9.08 -3.00
C LEU A 227 -7.04 -9.90 -3.80
N LYS A 228 -6.20 -9.26 -4.62
CA LYS A 228 -5.15 -9.98 -5.36
C LYS A 228 -4.10 -10.59 -4.43
N MET A 229 -3.68 -9.85 -3.41
CA MET A 229 -2.73 -10.36 -2.41
C MET A 229 -3.29 -11.58 -1.68
N TYR A 230 -4.57 -11.55 -1.31
CA TYR A 230 -5.23 -12.68 -0.66
C TYR A 230 -5.31 -13.91 -1.58
N LEU A 231 -5.67 -13.74 -2.86
CA LEU A 231 -5.66 -14.84 -3.83
C LEU A 231 -4.26 -15.43 -4.03
N SER A 232 -3.21 -14.62 -3.95
CA SER A 232 -1.83 -15.05 -4.16
C SER A 232 -1.21 -15.76 -2.94
N LYS A 233 -1.89 -15.74 -1.78
CA LYS A 233 -1.48 -16.47 -0.57
C LYS A 233 -1.88 -17.95 -0.61
N LYS A 234 -2.96 -18.26 -1.33
CA LYS A 234 -3.51 -19.62 -1.47
C LYS A 234 -2.71 -20.42 -2.49
#